data_AF-A0A061GK68-F1
#
_entry.id   AF-A0A061GK68-F1
#
_cell.length_a   1.000
_cell.length_b   1.000
_cell.length_c   1.000
_cell.angle_alpha   90.00
_cell.angle_beta   90.00
_cell.angle_gamma   90.00
#
_symmetry.space_group_name_H-M   'P 1'
#
loop_
_entity.id
_entity.type
_entity.pdbx_description
1 polymer ?
#
loop_
_entity_poly.entity_id
_entity_poly.type
_entity_poly.pdbx_seq_one_letter_code
_entity_poly.pdbx_strand_id
1 'polypeptide(L)'
;MMHMTLYWGKDVTLLIDSWKTDSWLSYLLTLVACFLFSSFYQYMEDRRLRFNTLASSNPSQPSSTGAAVPLLSKSRRSAKFATAVLFGINSAIGYLLMLAIMSFNAGVFLAVVSGLAVGYLFFRCADEDTVIVDNACACA
;
A
#
# COMPACT_ATOMS: atom_id res chain seq x y z
N MET A 1 -2.76 -17.99 -26.39
CA MET A 1 -1.53 -17.70 -27.16
C MET A 1 -0.77 -16.63 -26.38
N MET A 2 0.55 -16.79 -26.19
CA MET A 2 1.34 -15.83 -25.40
C MET A 2 1.55 -14.55 -26.22
N HIS A 3 0.80 -13.50 -25.89
CA HIS A 3 0.99 -12.18 -26.47
C HIS A 3 2.27 -11.58 -25.89
N MET A 4 3.24 -11.25 -26.75
CA MET A 4 4.48 -10.56 -26.38
C MET A 4 4.36 -9.03 -26.48
N THR A 5 3.15 -8.54 -26.73
CA THR A 5 2.81 -7.13 -26.91
C THR A 5 1.54 -6.80 -26.13
N LEU A 6 1.40 -5.52 -25.75
CA LEU A 6 0.17 -5.04 -25.10
C LEU A 6 -1.04 -5.35 -25.99
N TYR A 7 -1.98 -6.12 -25.46
CA TYR A 7 -3.22 -6.45 -26.16
C TYR A 7 -4.44 -5.92 -25.41
N TRP A 8 -5.50 -5.67 -26.17
CA TRP A 8 -6.82 -5.30 -25.68
C TRP A 8 -7.74 -6.51 -25.83
N GLY A 9 -8.11 -7.15 -24.71
CA GLY A 9 -8.96 -8.33 -24.70
C GLY A 9 -9.51 -8.63 -23.31
N LYS A 10 -10.70 -9.25 -23.28
CA LYS A 10 -11.41 -9.62 -22.03
C LYS A 10 -10.96 -10.95 -21.46
N ASP A 11 -10.41 -11.84 -22.30
CA ASP A 11 -10.05 -13.20 -21.91
C ASP A 11 -8.68 -13.20 -21.23
N VAL A 12 -8.67 -12.96 -19.92
CA VAL A 12 -7.44 -12.89 -19.11
C VAL A 12 -7.48 -13.95 -18.02
N THR A 13 -6.37 -14.67 -17.89
CA THR A 13 -6.06 -15.52 -16.74
C THR A 13 -5.03 -14.81 -15.87
N LEU A 14 -5.44 -14.35 -14.68
CA LEU A 14 -4.57 -13.60 -13.77
C LEU A 14 -4.11 -14.48 -12.60
N LEU A 15 -2.78 -14.59 -12.43
CA LEU A 15 -2.05 -15.17 -11.30
C LEU A 15 -2.26 -16.67 -10.99
N ILE A 16 -3.47 -17.22 -11.19
CA ILE A 16 -3.83 -18.61 -10.91
C ILE A 16 -4.73 -19.07 -12.07
N ASP A 17 -4.53 -20.29 -12.58
CA ASP A 17 -5.37 -20.87 -13.64
C ASP A 17 -6.88 -20.86 -13.33
N SER A 18 -7.23 -20.72 -12.05
CA SER A 18 -8.61 -20.64 -11.57
C SER A 18 -9.28 -19.28 -11.78
N TRP A 19 -8.54 -18.20 -12.06
CA TRP A 19 -9.13 -16.87 -12.24
C TRP A 19 -9.21 -16.51 -13.72
N LYS A 20 -10.16 -17.14 -14.41
CA LYS A 20 -10.43 -16.93 -15.83
C LYS A 20 -11.59 -15.97 -16.03
N THR A 21 -11.39 -14.95 -16.85
CA THR A 21 -12.43 -13.97 -17.19
C THR A 21 -13.01 -14.26 -18.57
N ASP A 22 -14.13 -15.00 -18.62
CA ASP A 22 -14.79 -15.30 -19.90
C ASP A 22 -15.85 -14.24 -20.28
N SER A 23 -16.27 -13.39 -19.33
CA SER A 23 -17.35 -12.41 -19.47
C SER A 23 -16.88 -10.97 -19.22
N TRP A 24 -17.59 -9.99 -19.79
CA TRP A 24 -17.30 -8.56 -19.56
C TRP A 24 -17.40 -8.14 -18.09
N LEU A 25 -18.36 -8.70 -17.34
CA LEU A 25 -18.53 -8.40 -15.92
C LEU A 25 -17.35 -8.92 -15.12
N SER A 26 -16.93 -10.18 -15.35
CA SER A 26 -15.79 -10.75 -14.65
C SER A 26 -14.49 -10.01 -14.99
N TYR A 27 -14.33 -9.55 -16.24
CA TYR A 27 -13.22 -8.67 -16.61
C TYR A 27 -13.24 -7.33 -15.86
N LEU A 28 -14.40 -6.65 -15.79
CA LEU A 28 -14.52 -5.39 -15.06
C LEU A 28 -14.25 -5.58 -13.56
N LEU A 29 -14.76 -6.65 -12.96
CA LEU A 29 -14.54 -6.98 -11.55
C LEU A 29 -13.05 -7.20 -11.26
N THR A 30 -12.35 -7.86 -12.17
CA THR A 30 -10.89 -8.01 -12.14
C THR A 30 -10.16 -6.68 -12.24
N LEU A 31 -10.57 -5.77 -13.14
CA LEU A 31 -9.97 -4.43 -13.22
C LEU A 31 -10.15 -3.65 -11.93
N VAL A 32 -11.36 -3.68 -11.34
CA VAL A 32 -11.66 -3.06 -10.05
C VAL A 32 -10.81 -3.69 -8.95
N ALA A 33 -10.65 -5.01 -8.93
CA ALA A 33 -9.79 -5.68 -7.96
C ALA A 33 -8.32 -5.22 -8.11
N CYS A 34 -7.76 -5.19 -9.33
CA CYS A 34 -6.40 -4.70 -9.58
C CYS A 34 -6.22 -3.23 -9.14
N PHE A 35 -7.22 -2.39 -9.41
CA PHE A 35 -7.24 -0.99 -8.96
C PHE A 35 -7.25 -0.88 -7.42
N LEU A 36 -8.08 -1.67 -6.74
CA LEU A 36 -8.14 -1.67 -5.28
C LEU A 36 -6.84 -2.22 -4.66
N PHE A 37 -6.28 -3.29 -5.20
CA PHE A 37 -5.01 -3.86 -4.72
C PHE A 37 -3.84 -2.91 -4.91
N SER A 38 -3.79 -2.16 -6.02
CA SER A 38 -2.74 -1.16 -6.26
C SER A 38 -2.89 0.06 -5.34
N SER A 39 -4.10 0.57 -5.16
CA SER A 39 -4.36 1.65 -4.19
C SER A 39 -4.01 1.21 -2.76
N PHE A 40 -4.40 -0.01 -2.38
CA PHE A 40 -4.08 -0.60 -1.08
C PHE A 40 -2.57 -0.86 -0.88
N TYR A 41 -1.83 -1.20 -1.93
CA TYR A 41 -0.37 -1.29 -1.89
C TYR A 41 0.25 0.05 -1.48
N GLN A 42 -0.18 1.14 -2.13
CA GLN A 42 0.31 2.49 -1.79
C GLN A 42 -0.05 2.88 -0.34
N TYR A 43 -1.24 2.50 0.11
CA TYR A 43 -1.67 2.71 1.50
C TYR A 43 -0.79 2.02 2.53
N MET A 44 -0.48 0.74 2.29
CA MET A 44 0.37 -0.07 3.15
C MET A 44 1.80 0.48 3.21
N GLU A 45 2.31 0.95 2.07
CA GLU A 45 3.62 1.58 1.97
C GLU A 45 3.67 2.88 2.78
N ASP A 46 2.67 3.75 2.67
CA ASP A 46 2.59 4.97 3.46
C ASP A 46 2.53 4.68 4.97
N ARG A 47 1.66 3.77 5.41
CA ARG A 47 1.60 3.36 6.81
C ARG A 47 2.95 2.84 7.32
N ARG A 48 3.66 2.05 6.51
CA ARG A 48 4.99 1.53 6.89
C ARG A 48 6.00 2.65 7.10
N LEU A 49 6.01 3.66 6.23
CA LEU A 49 6.87 4.83 6.36
C LEU A 49 6.55 5.63 7.62
N ARG A 50 5.26 5.82 7.94
CA ARG A 50 4.83 6.48 9.19
C ARG A 50 5.19 5.69 10.44
N PHE A 51 5.00 4.37 10.43
CA PHE A 51 5.42 3.54 11.56
C PHE A 51 6.94 3.61 11.77
N ASN A 52 7.73 3.67 10.71
CA ASN A 52 9.18 3.79 10.82
C ASN A 52 9.62 5.16 11.35
N THR A 53 8.97 6.25 10.93
CA THR A 53 9.26 7.61 11.42
C THR A 53 8.85 7.78 12.88
N LEU A 54 7.68 7.30 13.29
CA LEU A 54 7.22 7.30 14.69
C LEU A 54 8.08 6.39 15.59
N ALA A 55 8.58 5.26 15.06
CA ALA A 55 9.50 4.41 15.79
C ALA A 55 10.91 5.01 15.91
N SER A 56 11.30 5.88 14.96
CA SER A 56 12.61 6.53 14.89
C SER A 56 12.64 7.95 15.45
N SER A 57 11.51 8.51 15.92
CA SER A 57 11.51 9.72 16.73
C SER A 57 12.18 9.41 18.07
N ASN A 58 13.51 9.45 18.08
CA ASN A 58 14.30 9.60 19.29
C ASN A 58 13.81 10.88 19.97
N PRO A 59 13.26 10.85 21.19
CA PRO A 59 13.17 12.05 21.98
C PRO A 59 14.61 12.50 22.22
N SER A 60 15.04 13.57 21.56
CA SER A 60 16.18 14.33 22.05
C SER A 60 15.91 14.63 23.53
N GLN A 61 16.84 14.18 24.38
CA GLN A 61 16.83 14.33 25.82
C GLN A 61 16.32 15.71 26.27
N PRO A 62 15.61 15.75 27.40
CA PRO A 62 16.05 16.58 28.49
C PRO A 62 16.47 15.68 29.66
N SER A 63 17.62 16.05 30.20
CA SER A 63 18.22 15.53 31.42
C SER A 63 17.26 15.43 32.60
N SER A 64 17.51 14.41 33.41
CA SER A 64 17.28 14.30 34.87
C SER A 64 15.88 13.92 35.40
N THR A 65 15.94 12.87 36.23
CA THR A 65 15.09 12.56 37.39
C THR A 65 13.69 12.01 37.17
N GLY A 66 13.60 10.69 37.40
CA GLY A 66 12.54 10.12 38.25
C GLY A 66 11.30 9.58 37.55
N ALA A 67 10.90 8.39 38.00
CA ALA A 67 9.61 7.72 37.82
C ALA A 67 9.40 6.89 36.53
N ALA A 68 9.63 5.57 36.70
CA ALA A 68 8.74 4.45 36.37
C ALA A 68 7.74 4.65 35.20
N VAL A 69 7.73 3.84 34.14
CA VAL A 69 7.49 2.39 34.17
C VAL A 69 7.95 1.70 32.87
N PRO A 70 8.75 0.62 32.90
CA PRO A 70 9.10 -0.16 31.73
C PRO A 70 8.07 -1.28 31.47
N LEU A 71 6.78 -0.95 31.30
CA LEU A 71 5.76 -1.95 30.92
C LEU A 71 5.61 -2.13 29.39
N LEU A 72 6.44 -1.46 28.59
CA LEU A 72 6.39 -1.51 27.12
C LEU A 72 7.45 -2.43 26.49
N SER A 73 8.05 -3.36 27.24
CA SER A 73 9.08 -4.29 26.72
C SER A 73 8.47 -5.47 25.94
N LYS A 74 7.30 -5.97 26.33
CA LYS A 74 6.58 -7.05 25.63
C LYS A 74 5.92 -6.55 24.33
N SER A 75 5.36 -5.33 24.38
CA SER A 75 4.75 -4.65 23.22
C SER A 75 5.78 -4.26 22.15
N ARG A 76 7.04 -4.02 22.51
CA ARG A 76 8.12 -3.72 21.55
C ARG A 76 8.48 -4.92 20.67
N ARG A 77 8.38 -6.15 21.20
CA ARG A 77 8.60 -7.39 20.42
C ARG A 77 7.42 -7.68 19.50
N SER A 78 6.18 -7.51 19.96
CA SER A 78 5.00 -7.66 19.10
C SER A 78 4.93 -6.56 18.03
N ALA A 79 5.34 -5.32 18.34
CA ALA A 79 5.45 -4.25 17.36
C ALA A 79 6.48 -4.58 16.26
N LYS A 80 7.67 -5.09 16.63
CA LYS A 80 8.67 -5.54 15.65
C LYS A 80 8.16 -6.68 14.76
N PHE A 81 7.45 -7.65 15.34
CA PHE A 81 6.84 -8.73 14.57
C PHE A 81 5.72 -8.23 13.65
N ALA A 82 4.84 -7.38 14.15
CA ALA A 82 3.78 -6.76 13.36
C ALA A 82 4.35 -5.96 12.18
N THR A 83 5.42 -5.18 12.38
CA THR A 83 6.12 -4.47 11.30
C THR A 83 6.70 -5.44 10.27
N ALA A 84 7.29 -6.56 10.69
CA ALA A 84 7.81 -7.57 9.78
C ALA A 84 6.69 -8.25 8.96
N VAL A 85 5.55 -8.55 9.59
CA VAL A 85 4.37 -9.10 8.89
C VAL A 85 3.80 -8.09 7.90
N LEU A 86 3.63 -6.83 8.30
CA LEU A 86 3.17 -5.76 7.40
C LEU A 86 4.12 -5.58 6.21
N PHE A 87 5.43 -5.68 6.42
CA PHE A 87 6.41 -5.66 5.34
C PHE A 87 6.23 -6.87 4.41
N GLY A 88 6.09 -8.07 4.96
CA GLY A 88 5.85 -9.29 4.17
C GLY A 88 4.60 -9.18 3.30
N ILE A 89 3.49 -8.69 3.86
CA ILE A 89 2.24 -8.48 3.13
C ILE A 89 2.42 -7.42 2.04
N ASN A 90 3.08 -6.30 2.34
CA ASN A 90 3.33 -5.25 1.34
C ASN A 90 4.17 -5.76 0.16
N SER A 91 5.26 -6.47 0.45
CA SER A 91 6.11 -7.10 -0.57
C SER A 91 5.34 -8.13 -1.39
N ALA A 92 4.52 -8.96 -0.76
CA ALA A 92 3.69 -9.94 -1.46
C ALA A 92 2.75 -9.25 -2.46
N ILE A 93 2.02 -8.19 -2.05
CA ILE A 93 1.13 -7.45 -2.94
C ILE A 93 1.91 -6.82 -4.11
N GLY A 94 3.09 -6.24 -3.84
CA GLY A 94 3.95 -5.68 -4.89
C GLY A 94 4.35 -6.72 -5.93
N TYR A 95 4.72 -7.93 -5.52
CA TYR A 95 5.01 -9.02 -6.45
C TYR A 95 3.75 -9.48 -7.20
N LEU A 96 2.59 -9.56 -6.55
CA LEU A 96 1.32 -9.90 -7.22
C LEU A 96 0.96 -8.87 -8.30
N LEU A 97 1.15 -7.58 -8.04
CA LEU A 97 0.96 -6.50 -9.02
C LEU A 97 1.93 -6.63 -10.19
N MET A 98 3.20 -6.97 -9.93
CA MET A 98 4.19 -7.22 -10.97
C MET A 98 3.79 -8.42 -11.85
N LEU A 99 3.36 -9.52 -11.23
CA LEU A 99 2.79 -10.68 -11.91
C LEU A 99 1.56 -10.30 -12.75
N ALA A 100 0.69 -9.42 -12.23
CA ALA A 100 -0.49 -8.96 -12.95
C ALA A 100 -0.14 -8.12 -14.19
N ILE A 101 0.86 -7.24 -14.09
CA ILE A 101 1.32 -6.41 -15.22
C ILE A 101 1.99 -7.27 -16.30
N MET A 102 2.68 -8.35 -15.91
CA MET A 102 3.25 -9.32 -16.86
C MET A 102 2.20 -10.06 -17.70
N SER A 103 0.90 -9.90 -17.42
CA SER A 103 -0.17 -10.41 -18.30
C SER A 103 -0.24 -9.69 -19.65
N PHE A 104 0.47 -8.57 -19.84
CA PHE A 104 0.44 -7.72 -21.04
C PHE A 104 -0.97 -7.26 -21.46
N ASN A 105 -1.95 -7.31 -20.56
CA ASN A 105 -3.28 -6.78 -20.80
C ASN A 105 -3.29 -5.27 -20.57
N ALA A 106 -3.67 -4.50 -21.58
CA ALA A 106 -3.66 -3.04 -21.50
C ALA A 106 -4.62 -2.49 -20.44
N GLY A 107 -5.80 -3.11 -20.25
CA GLY A 107 -6.76 -2.66 -19.24
C GLY A 107 -6.27 -2.92 -17.82
N VAL A 108 -5.66 -4.09 -17.56
CA VAL A 108 -5.05 -4.40 -16.25
C VAL A 108 -3.91 -3.44 -15.96
N PHE A 109 -3.04 -3.18 -16.94
CA PHE A 109 -1.97 -2.19 -16.81
C PHE A 109 -2.53 -0.81 -16.44
N LEU A 110 -3.55 -0.33 -17.15
CA LEU A 110 -4.16 0.97 -16.90
C LEU A 110 -4.85 1.04 -15.53
N ALA A 111 -5.52 -0.03 -15.11
CA ALA A 111 -6.14 -0.13 -13.79
C ALA A 111 -5.12 -0.10 -12.65
N VAL A 112 -3.97 -0.77 -12.81
CA VAL A 112 -2.89 -0.74 -11.83
C VAL A 112 -2.24 0.64 -11.76
N VAL A 113 -1.89 1.24 -12.90
CA VAL A 113 -1.26 2.58 -12.93
C VAL A 113 -2.20 3.65 -12.35
N SER A 114 -3.48 3.62 -12.73
CA SER A 114 -4.47 4.54 -12.17
C SER A 114 -4.71 4.31 -10.69
N GLY A 115 -4.73 3.06 -10.21
CA GLY A 115 -4.89 2.75 -8.79
C GLY A 115 -3.68 3.18 -7.94
N LEU A 116 -2.45 3.04 -8.46
CA LEU A 116 -1.25 3.60 -7.82
C LEU A 116 -1.31 5.13 -7.76
N ALA A 117 -1.69 5.79 -8.87
CA ALA A 117 -1.82 7.24 -8.90
C ALA A 117 -2.89 7.76 -7.93
N VAL A 118 -4.06 7.11 -7.91
CA VAL A 118 -5.15 7.45 -6.97
C VAL A 118 -4.73 7.16 -5.53
N GLY A 119 -4.11 6.02 -5.26
CA GLY A 119 -3.58 5.70 -3.93
C GLY A 119 -2.57 6.74 -3.46
N TYR A 120 -1.66 7.16 -4.33
CA TYR A 120 -0.69 8.22 -4.03
C TYR A 120 -1.41 9.53 -3.68
N LEU A 121 -2.37 9.95 -4.49
CA LEU A 121 -3.11 11.20 -4.27
C LEU A 121 -3.92 11.16 -2.97
N PHE A 122 -4.71 10.11 -2.73
CA PHE A 122 -5.55 10.04 -1.53
C PHE A 122 -4.74 9.96 -0.22
N PHE A 123 -3.58 9.30 -0.21
CA PHE A 123 -2.85 9.10 1.04
C PHE A 123 -1.70 10.10 1.26
N ARG A 124 -1.13 10.70 0.22
CA ARG A 124 -0.11 11.75 0.38
C ARG A 124 -0.68 13.17 0.35
N CYS A 125 -1.70 13.45 -0.46
CA CYS A 125 -2.30 14.79 -0.49
C CYS A 125 -3.18 15.05 0.73
N ALA A 126 -3.97 14.06 1.18
CA ALA A 126 -4.84 14.25 2.35
C ALA A 126 -4.06 14.52 3.65
N ASP A 127 -2.80 14.06 3.73
CA ASP A 127 -1.93 14.36 4.88
C ASP A 127 -1.24 15.71 4.80
N GLU A 128 -0.94 16.22 3.60
CA GLU A 128 -0.47 17.61 3.49
C GLU A 128 -1.57 18.59 3.93
N ASP A 129 -2.82 18.34 3.54
CA ASP A 129 -3.95 19.20 3.90
C ASP A 129 -4.21 19.24 5.41
N THR A 130 -4.10 18.10 6.12
CA THR A 130 -4.25 18.08 7.59
C THR A 130 -3.09 18.75 8.30
N VAL A 131 -1.84 18.52 7.88
CA VAL A 131 -0.65 19.14 8.48
C VAL A 131 -0.66 20.66 8.28
N ILE A 132 -1.12 21.17 7.13
CA ILE A 132 -1.23 22.62 6.89
C ILE A 132 -2.28 23.25 7.81
N VAL A 133 -3.42 22.58 8.04
CA VAL A 133 -4.49 23.06 8.93
C VAL A 133 -4.01 23.09 10.39
N ASP A 134 -3.30 22.06 10.85
CA ASP A 134 -2.78 22.02 12.23
C ASP A 134 -1.73 23.11 12.48
N ASN A 135 -0.88 23.40 11.49
CA ASN A 135 0.14 24.45 11.61
C ASN A 135 -0.46 25.87 11.58
N ALA A 136 -1.61 26.06 10.92
CA ALA A 136 -2.34 27.32 10.94
C ALA A 136 -3.01 27.62 12.29
N CYS A 137 -3.40 26.58 13.03
CA CYS A 137 -3.96 26.71 14.39
C CYS A 137 -2.90 26.81 15.51
N ALA A 138 -1.63 26.50 15.24
CA ALA A 138 -0.56 26.53 16.24
C ALA A 138 -0.06 27.95 16.60
N CYS A 139 -0.59 28.99 15.94
CA CYS A 139 -0.13 30.39 16.08
C CYS A 139 -1.22 31.38 16.52
N ALA A 140 -2.36 30.93 17.04
CA ALA A 140 -3.44 31.80 17.54
C ALA A 140 -3.59 31.72 19.07
#